data_AF-A0A957T886-F1
#
_entry.id   AF-A0A957T886-F1
#
_cell.length_a   1.000
_cell.length_b   1.000
_cell.length_c   1.000
_cell.angle_alpha   90.00
_cell.angle_beta   90.00
_cell.angle_gamma   90.00
#
_symmetry.space_group_name_H-M   'P 1'
#
loop_
_entity.id
_entity.type
_entity.pdbx_description
1 polymer ?
#
loop_
_entity_poly.entity_id
_entity_poly.type
_entity_poly.pdbx_seq_one_letter_code
_entity_poly.pdbx_strand_id
1 'polypeptide(L)' 'MDDFFGKEGIFSKLFARTVEEMLEAELTEHLGHEKYDARGRNSDNHCNGKRKTTLETQAGAQKIQVPRDRNGEFQSPLLE' A
#
# COMPACT_ATOMS: atom_id res chain seq x y z
N MET A 1 -14.75 -14.22 20.55
CA MET A 1 -15.33 -13.06 19.84
C MET A 1 -14.26 -12.02 19.55
N ASP A 2 -13.34 -11.80 20.50
CA ASP A 2 -12.14 -10.97 20.34
C ASP A 2 -11.19 -11.39 19.22
N ASP A 3 -11.11 -12.67 18.85
CA ASP A 3 -10.23 -13.12 17.75
C ASP A 3 -10.61 -12.51 16.39
N PHE A 4 -11.89 -12.17 16.21
CA PHE A 4 -12.40 -11.54 15.00
C PHE A 4 -12.33 -10.01 15.06
N PHE A 5 -12.83 -9.41 16.15
CA PHE A 5 -13.04 -7.96 16.29
C PHE A 5 -12.10 -7.24 17.26
N GLY A 6 -11.19 -7.97 17.90
CA GLY A 6 -10.18 -7.40 18.79
C GLY A 6 -9.19 -6.51 18.03
N LYS A 7 -8.35 -5.77 18.77
CA LYS A 7 -7.41 -4.80 18.18
C LYS A 7 -6.42 -5.39 17.16
N GLU A 8 -6.15 -6.68 17.28
CA GLU A 8 -5.35 -7.47 16.34
C GLU A 8 -6.15 -8.62 15.71
N GLY A 9 -7.47 -8.46 15.69
CA GLY A 9 -8.39 -9.43 15.15
C GLY A 9 -8.21 -9.64 13.64
N ILE A 10 -8.77 -10.73 13.15
CA ILE A 10 -8.65 -11.15 11.74
C ILE A 10 -9.13 -10.04 10.78
N PHE A 11 -10.18 -9.30 11.14
CA PHE A 11 -10.70 -8.23 10.28
C PHE A 11 -9.73 -7.05 10.15
N SER A 12 -9.07 -6.64 11.22
CA SER A 12 -8.07 -5.56 11.18
C SER A 12 -6.89 -5.92 10.27
N LYS A 13 -6.46 -7.19 10.31
CA LYS A 13 -5.38 -7.71 9.43
C LYS A 13 -5.83 -7.80 7.98
N LEU A 14 -7.06 -8.27 7.74
CA LEU A 14 -7.62 -8.33 6.39
C LEU A 14 -7.74 -6.93 5.79
N PHE A 15 -8.27 -5.99 6.54
CA PHE A 15 -8.39 -4.59 6.12
C PHE A 15 -7.03 -3.98 5.79
N ALA A 16 -6.04 -4.16 6.67
CA ALA A 16 -4.67 -3.70 6.44
C ALA A 16 -4.10 -4.26 5.12
N ARG A 17 -4.29 -5.55 4.85
CA ARG A 17 -3.86 -6.19 3.60
C ARG A 17 -4.60 -5.66 2.38
N THR A 18 -5.91 -5.44 2.47
CA THR A 18 -6.70 -4.86 1.38
C THR A 18 -6.22 -3.44 1.06
N VAL A 19 -5.88 -2.64 2.07
CA VAL A 19 -5.30 -1.30 1.86
C VAL A 19 -3.94 -1.40 1.18
N GLU A 20 -3.07 -2.34 1.58
CA GLU A 20 -1.79 -2.56 0.89
C GLU A 20 -1.97 -2.91 -0.60
N GLU A 21 -2.92 -3.78 -0.93
CA GLU A 21 -3.21 -4.15 -2.32
C GLU A 21 -3.80 -2.99 -3.13
N MET A 22 -4.68 -2.18 -2.52
CA MET A 22 -5.20 -0.96 -3.15
C MET A 22 -4.09 0.05 -3.46
N LEU A 23 -3.18 0.26 -2.52
CA LEU A 23 -2.03 1.15 -2.72
C LEU A 23 -1.09 0.66 -3.84
N GLU A 24 -0.91 -0.66 -3.98
CA GLU A 24 -0.12 -1.23 -5.07
C GLU A 24 -0.79 -1.06 -6.42
N ALA A 25 -2.12 -1.18 -6.48
CA ALA A 25 -2.89 -0.89 -7.68
C ALA A 25 -2.81 0.59 -8.07
N GLU A 26 -2.96 1.51 -7.11
CA GLU A 26 -2.82 2.95 -7.36
C GLU A 26 -1.43 3.32 -7.87
N LEU A 27 -0.36 2.75 -7.30
CA LEU A 27 1.00 3.01 -7.79
C LEU A 27 1.20 2.47 -9.22
N THR A 28 0.62 1.30 -9.52
CA THR A 28 0.66 0.72 -10.86
C THR A 28 -0.05 1.60 -11.88
N GLU A 29 -1.21 2.18 -11.50
CA GLU A 29 -1.93 3.14 -12.33
C GLU A 29 -1.15 4.45 -12.50
N HIS A 30 -0.57 4.98 -11.42
CA HIS A 30 0.26 6.17 -11.44
C HIS A 30 1.49 6.03 -12.37
N LEU A 31 2.16 4.88 -12.36
CA LEU A 31 3.30 4.59 -13.24
C LEU A 31 2.88 4.13 -14.64
N GLY A 32 1.61 3.72 -14.82
CA GLY A 32 1.08 3.21 -16.08
C GLY A 32 1.59 1.82 -16.48
N HIS A 33 2.31 1.12 -15.61
CA HIS A 33 2.84 -0.21 -15.86
C HIS A 33 3.00 -1.02 -14.57
N GLU A 34 2.94 -2.35 -14.70
CA GLU A 34 3.13 -3.26 -13.57
C GLU A 34 4.61 -3.36 -13.16
N LYS A 35 4.83 -3.93 -11.97
CA LYS A 35 6.17 -4.25 -11.49
C LYS A 35 6.82 -5.29 -12.42
N TYR A 36 8.03 -4.99 -12.88
CA TYR A 36 8.81 -5.79 -13.83
C TYR A 36 8.29 -5.82 -15.27
N ASP A 37 7.32 -4.99 -15.61
CA ASP A 37 6.85 -4.87 -16.99
C ASP A 37 7.92 -4.25 -17.90
N ALA A 38 8.06 -4.78 -19.12
CA ALA A 38 8.93 -4.24 -20.14
C ALA A 38 8.52 -2.82 -20.58
N ARG A 39 7.23 -2.46 -20.43
CA ARG A 39 6.72 -1.10 -20.69
C ARG A 39 7.39 -0.04 -19.81
N GLY A 40 7.84 -0.43 -18.62
CA GLY A 40 8.59 0.44 -17.71
C GLY A 40 10.07 0.59 -18.07
N ARG A 41 10.61 -0.13 -19.06
CA ARG A 41 12.02 0.03 -19.46
C ARG A 41 12.20 1.36 -20.19
N ASN A 42 13.15 2.17 -19.71
CA ASN A 42 13.38 3.56 -20.12
C ASN A 42 12.35 4.59 -19.59
N SER A 43 11.51 4.21 -18.63
CA SER A 43 10.80 5.20 -17.81
C SER A 43 11.80 5.92 -16.90
N ASP A 44 11.56 7.20 -16.62
CA ASP A 44 12.34 7.96 -15.62
C ASP A 44 11.97 7.51 -14.19
N ASN A 45 10.71 7.12 -13.98
CA ASN A 45 10.17 6.74 -12.67
C ASN A 45 9.82 5.25 -12.60
N HIS A 46 10.01 4.61 -11.44
CA HIS A 46 9.72 3.20 -11.25
C HIS A 46 9.44 2.88 -9.76
N CYS A 47 8.75 1.76 -9.49
CA CYS A 47 8.53 1.29 -8.12
C CYS A 47 9.87 1.11 -7.37
N ASN A 48 10.03 1.82 -6.25
CA ASN A 48 11.25 1.83 -5.45
C ASN A 48 11.04 1.22 -4.04
N GLY A 49 10.51 0.00 -4.03
CA GLY A 49 10.22 -0.76 -2.81
C GLY A 49 9.00 -0.25 -2.05
N LYS A 50 8.93 -0.59 -0.76
CA LYS A 50 7.81 -0.23 0.13
C LYS A 50 8.35 0.40 1.41
N ARG A 51 7.67 1.42 1.94
CA ARG A 51 7.91 2.00 3.26
C ARG A 51 6.94 1.40 4.28
N LYS A 52 7.40 1.18 5.52
CA LYS A 52 6.54 0.73 6.61
C LYS A 52 5.85 1.93 7.24
N THR A 53 4.56 1.83 7.48
CA THR A 53 3.76 2.86 8.15
C THR A 53 2.72 2.19 9.03
N THR A 54 2.32 2.90 10.09
CA THR A 54 1.25 2.44 10.98
C THR A 54 -0.04 3.11 10.56
N LEU A 55 -1.03 2.31 10.17
CA LEU A 55 -2.39 2.75 9.92
C LEU A 55 -3.17 2.69 11.23
N GLU A 56 -3.57 3.83 11.75
CA GLU A 56 -4.44 3.91 12.92
C GLU A 56 -5.90 3.85 12.48
N THR A 57 -6.58 2.77 12.83
CA THR A 57 -8.02 2.60 12.58
C THR A 57 -8.78 2.55 13.90
N GLN A 58 -10.10 2.69 13.85
CA GLN A 58 -10.96 2.47 15.03
C GLN A 58 -10.79 1.07 15.63
N ALA A 59 -10.46 0.09 14.79
CA ALA A 59 -10.20 -1.28 15.19
C ALA A 59 -8.76 -1.51 15.70
N GLY A 60 -7.92 -0.46 15.79
CA GLY A 60 -6.55 -0.55 16.28
C GLY A 60 -5.49 -0.15 15.26
N ALA A 61 -4.25 -0.02 15.74
CA ALA A 61 -3.09 0.32 14.93
C ALA A 61 -2.55 -0.93 14.22
N GLN A 62 -2.46 -0.89 12.90
CA GLN A 62 -1.93 -1.98 12.07
C GLN A 62 -0.71 -1.51 11.28
N LYS A 63 0.28 -2.37 11.12
CA LYS A 63 1.48 -2.07 10.33
C LYS A 63 1.20 -2.43 8.87
N ILE A 64 1.29 -1.45 7.98
CA ILE A 64 1.14 -1.61 6.54
C ILE A 64 2.41 -1.22 5.78
N GLN A 65 2.54 -1.73 4.57
CA GLN A 65 3.61 -1.43 3.64
C GLN A 65 3.06 -0.60 2.49
N VAL A 66 3.43 0.67 2.48
CA VAL A 66 3.04 1.62 1.43
C VAL A 66 4.07 1.54 0.30
N PRO A 67 3.66 1.23 -0.94
CA PRO A 67 4.55 1.25 -2.08
C PRO A 67 4.92 2.69 -2.43
N ARG A 68 6.10 2.89 -3.03
CA ARG A 68 6.57 4.23 -3.43
C ARG A 68 7.21 4.18 -4.79
N ASP A 69 7.15 5.28 -5.50
CA ASP A 69 7.87 5.53 -6.73
C ASP A 69 9.30 6.01 -6.44
N ARG A 70 10.13 6.15 -7.48
CA ARG A 70 11.53 6.57 -7.36
C ARG A 70 11.63 8.08 -7.19
N ASN A 71 10.76 8.83 -7.85
CA ASN A 71 10.78 10.29 -7.86
C ASN A 71 10.12 10.88 -6.61
N GLY A 72 9.33 10.07 -5.88
CA GLY A 72 8.63 10.50 -4.67
C GLY A 72 7.39 11.34 -4.95
N GLU A 73 6.85 11.22 -6.16
CA GLU A 73 5.69 11.96 -6.65
C GLU A 73 4.38 11.24 -6.36
N PHE A 74 4.44 9.95 -6.00
CA PHE A 74 3.26 9.18 -5.67
C PHE A 74 2.63 9.65 -4.34
N GLN A 75 1.41 10.17 -4.44
CA GLN A 75 0.55 10.49 -3.31
C GLN A 75 -0.72 9.67 -3.43
N SER A 76 -1.07 8.96 -2.36
CA SER A 76 -2.30 8.17 -2.30
C SER A 76 -3.33 8.90 -1.43
N PRO A 77 -4.55 9.12 -1.94
CA PRO A 77 -5.67 9.64 -1.15
C PRO A 77 -6.06 8.74 0.02
N LEU A 78 -5.67 7.45 0.01
CA LEU A 78 -5.93 6.51 1.09
C LEU A 78 -5.09 6.79 2.35
N LEU A 79 -4.05 7.63 2.23
CA LEU A 79 -3.12 7.97 3.31
C LEU A 79 -3.15 9.45 3.68
N GLU A 80 -4.05 10.24 3.08
CA GLU A 80 -4.35 11.63 3.47
C GLU A 80 -5.27 11.71 4.69
#